data_AF-A0A845R613-F1
#
_entry.id   AF-A0A845R613-F1
#
_cell.length_a   1.000
_cell.length_b   1.000
_cell.length_c   1.000
_cell.angle_alpha   90.00
_cell.angle_beta   90.00
_cell.angle_gamma   90.00
#
_symmetry.space_group_name_H-M   'P 1'
#
loop_
_entity.id
_entity.type
_entity.pdbx_description
1 polymer ?
#
loop_
_entity_poly.entity_id
_entity_poly.type
_entity_poly.pdbx_seq_one_letter_code
_entity_poly.pdbx_strand_id
1 'polypeptide(L)'
;MYQRNYFDEEIVFARDDLEYQYEKLILAHELVHALLHTKTYQAAYNKDLINKGKLEKQADYFALRLLQIEIDSIGSTIEQIASSLYVTEESLSSL
;
A
#
# COMPACT_ATOMS: atom_id res chain seq x y z
N MET A 1 -6.90 3.91 -3.48
CA MET A 1 -7.69 2.67 -3.48
C MET A 1 -7.75 2.07 -4.87
N TYR A 2 -7.21 0.86 -5.03
CA TYR A 2 -7.32 0.02 -6.20
C TYR A 2 -8.62 -0.81 -6.16
N GLN A 3 -9.26 -0.94 -7.31
CA GLN A 3 -10.41 -1.79 -7.51
C GLN A 3 -10.31 -2.52 -8.86
N ARG A 4 -10.68 -3.80 -8.86
CA ARG A 4 -10.93 -4.59 -10.07
C ARG A 4 -12.36 -5.11 -10.01
N ASN A 5 -13.12 -4.89 -11.08
CA ASN A 5 -14.49 -5.37 -11.16
C ASN A 5 -14.58 -6.74 -11.86
N TYR A 6 -15.80 -7.27 -11.98
CA TYR A 6 -16.06 -8.57 -12.62
C TYR A 6 -15.69 -8.61 -14.11
N PHE A 7 -15.65 -7.46 -14.78
CA PHE A 7 -15.27 -7.32 -16.19
C PHE A 7 -13.76 -7.14 -16.39
N ASP A 8 -12.95 -7.39 -15.36
CA ASP A 8 -11.50 -7.11 -15.33
C ASP A 8 -11.15 -5.65 -15.61
N GLU A 9 -12.08 -4.71 -15.40
CA GLU A 9 -11.76 -3.28 -15.44
C GLU A 9 -11.06 -2.89 -14.14
N GLU A 10 -9.90 -2.23 -14.28
CA GLU A 10 -9.01 -1.86 -13.18
C GLU A 10 -8.94 -0.34 -13.03
N ILE A 11 -9.17 0.15 -11.81
CA ILE A 11 -9.18 1.59 -11.51
C ILE A 11 -8.42 1.82 -10.20
N VAL A 12 -7.58 2.86 -10.17
CA VAL A 12 -7.00 3.40 -8.95
C VAL A 12 -7.62 4.76 -8.67
N PHE A 13 -8.23 4.89 -7.49
CA PHE A 13 -8.70 6.15 -6.95
C PHE A 13 -7.61 6.75 -6.05
N ALA A 14 -7.09 7.91 -6.41
CA ALA A 14 -6.13 8.67 -5.62
C ALA A 14 -6.69 10.08 -5.37
N ARG A 15 -6.34 10.67 -4.23
CA ARG A 15 -6.59 12.08 -3.96
C ARG A 15 -5.65 12.93 -4.80
N ASP A 16 -6.14 14.07 -5.28
CA ASP A 16 -5.40 15.00 -6.14
C ASP A 16 -4.61 16.07 -5.34
N ASP A 17 -4.79 16.11 -4.02
CA ASP A 17 -4.18 17.08 -3.11
C ASP A 17 -3.01 16.52 -2.29
N LEU A 18 -2.43 15.40 -2.73
CA LEU A 18 -1.33 14.74 -2.04
C LEU A 18 0.03 15.31 -2.47
N GLU A 19 0.97 15.32 -1.53
CA GLU A 19 2.36 15.60 -1.86
C GLU A 19 2.94 14.47 -2.72
N TYR A 20 3.76 14.83 -3.70
CA TYR A 20 4.25 13.91 -4.73
C TYR A 20 4.87 12.60 -4.20
N GLN A 21 5.66 12.67 -3.12
CA GLN A 21 6.28 11.46 -2.55
C GLN A 21 5.26 10.53 -1.90
N TYR A 22 4.29 11.12 -1.19
CA TYR A 22 3.21 10.37 -0.57
C TYR A 22 2.27 9.75 -1.61
N GLU A 23 1.92 10.52 -2.64
CA GLU A 23 1.15 10.05 -3.78
C GLU A 23 1.86 8.86 -4.45
N LYS A 24 3.17 8.99 -4.69
CA LYS A 24 3.99 7.93 -5.28
C LYS A 24 4.00 6.65 -4.43
N LEU A 25 4.07 6.78 -3.10
CA LEU A 25 3.96 5.62 -2.20
C LEU A 25 2.58 4.97 -2.28
N ILE A 26 1.51 5.76 -2.22
CA ILE A 26 0.13 5.24 -2.32
C ILE A 26 -0.05 4.53 -3.66
N LEU A 27 0.35 5.13 -4.77
CA LEU A 27 0.23 4.49 -6.09
C LEU A 27 1.04 3.20 -6.18
N ALA A 28 2.23 3.14 -5.56
CA ALA A 28 3.01 1.90 -5.46
C ALA A 28 2.28 0.82 -4.64
N HIS A 29 1.67 1.19 -3.51
CA HIS A 29 0.84 0.29 -2.70
C HIS A 29 -0.34 -0.26 -3.51
N GLU A 30 -1.07 0.60 -4.21
CA GLU A 30 -2.21 0.19 -5.03
C GLU A 30 -1.81 -0.69 -6.22
N LEU A 31 -0.65 -0.41 -6.83
CA LEU A 31 -0.07 -1.25 -7.88
C LEU A 31 0.24 -2.67 -7.36
N VAL A 32 0.68 -2.81 -6.10
CA VAL A 32 0.89 -4.13 -5.50
C VAL A 32 -0.42 -4.91 -5.39
N HIS A 33 -1.54 -4.27 -5.05
CA HIS A 33 -2.84 -4.94 -5.09
C HIS A 33 -3.19 -5.43 -6.49
N ALA A 34 -2.92 -4.62 -7.51
CA ALA A 34 -3.15 -4.98 -8.91
C ALA A 34 -2.30 -6.17 -9.38
N LEU A 35 -1.07 -6.31 -8.88
CA LEU A 35 -0.14 -7.37 -9.28
C LEU A 35 -0.26 -8.65 -8.44
N LEU A 36 -0.39 -8.54 -7.13
CA LEU A 36 -0.29 -9.67 -6.19
C LEU A 36 -1.65 -10.13 -5.65
N HIS A 37 -2.61 -9.23 -5.51
CA HIS A 37 -3.90 -9.52 -4.86
C HIS A 37 -5.03 -9.80 -5.87
N THR A 38 -4.67 -10.30 -7.05
CA THR A 38 -5.54 -10.49 -8.22
C THR A 38 -6.68 -11.48 -8.04
N LYS A 39 -6.63 -12.38 -7.05
CA LYS A 39 -7.68 -13.40 -6.82
C LYS A 39 -8.59 -13.07 -5.64
N THR A 40 -8.43 -11.92 -5.01
CA THR A 40 -9.26 -11.49 -3.87
C THR A 40 -10.73 -11.39 -4.23
N TYR A 41 -11.07 -11.01 -5.47
CA TYR A 41 -12.46 -11.00 -5.96
C TYR A 41 -13.06 -12.41 -6.08
N GLN A 42 -12.25 -13.46 -6.30
CA GLN A 42 -12.73 -14.86 -6.33
C GLN A 42 -13.05 -15.35 -4.92
N ALA A 43 -12.33 -14.84 -3.92
CA ALA A 43 -12.63 -15.04 -2.50
C ALA A 43 -13.88 -14.27 -2.03
N ALA A 44 -14.49 -13.42 -2.86
CA ALA A 44 -15.69 -12.65 -2.53
C ALA A 44 -16.92 -13.51 -2.16
N TYR A 45 -16.88 -14.83 -2.41
CA TYR A 45 -17.88 -15.77 -1.87
C TYR A 45 -17.85 -15.86 -0.34
N ASN A 46 -16.79 -15.38 0.32
CA ASN A 46 -16.81 -15.14 1.76
C ASN A 46 -15.89 -13.96 2.14
N LYS A 47 -16.39 -12.74 1.92
CA LYS A 47 -15.74 -11.47 2.28
C LYS A 47 -15.23 -11.39 3.73
N ASP A 48 -15.79 -12.21 4.62
CA ASP A 48 -15.46 -12.26 6.05
C ASP A 48 -14.25 -13.17 6.34
N LEU A 49 -13.79 -13.97 5.37
CA LEU A 49 -12.60 -14.84 5.49
C LEU A 49 -11.34 -14.24 4.84
N ILE A 50 -11.45 -13.07 4.19
CA ILE A 50 -10.29 -12.39 3.61
C ILE A 50 -9.53 -11.71 4.74
N ASN A 51 -8.27 -12.12 4.94
CA ASN A 51 -7.37 -11.46 5.89
C ASN A 51 -6.85 -10.15 5.29
N LYS A 52 -7.71 -9.13 5.28
CA LYS A 52 -7.41 -7.80 4.72
C LYS A 52 -6.12 -7.22 5.30
N GLY A 53 -5.98 -7.25 6.64
CA GLY A 53 -4.78 -6.72 7.31
C GLY A 53 -3.48 -7.36 6.82
N LYS A 54 -3.47 -8.65 6.47
CA LYS A 54 -2.29 -9.28 5.84
C LYS A 54 -2.00 -8.71 4.45
N LEU A 55 -3.01 -8.49 3.63
CA LEU A 55 -2.85 -7.96 2.27
C LEU A 55 -2.35 -6.52 2.30
N GLU A 56 -2.89 -5.68 3.17
CA GLU A 56 -2.41 -4.29 3.34
C GLU A 56 -0.93 -4.27 3.75
N LYS A 57 -0.54 -5.09 4.74
CA LYS A 57 0.88 -5.24 5.15
C LYS A 57 1.79 -5.69 4.01
N GLN A 58 1.31 -6.60 3.17
CA GLN A 58 2.05 -7.03 1.99
C GLN A 58 2.20 -5.89 0.99
N ALA A 59 1.12 -5.13 0.73
CA ALA A 59 1.15 -3.99 -0.17
C ALA A 59 2.12 -2.90 0.30
N ASP A 60 2.07 -2.52 1.58
CA ASP A 60 2.99 -1.56 2.19
C ASP A 60 4.45 -2.00 2.03
N TYR A 61 4.75 -3.23 2.46
CA TYR A 61 6.11 -3.77 2.38
C TYR A 61 6.64 -3.76 0.95
N PHE A 62 5.85 -4.26 -0.01
CA PHE A 62 6.27 -4.30 -1.40
C PHE A 62 6.38 -2.92 -2.03
N ALA A 63 5.53 -1.95 -1.65
CA ALA A 63 5.61 -0.57 -2.13
C ALA A 63 6.94 0.08 -1.73
N LEU A 64 7.35 -0.08 -0.47
CA LEU A 64 8.64 0.41 0.01
C LEU A 64 9.81 -0.22 -0.76
N ARG A 65 9.77 -1.55 -0.97
CA ARG A 65 10.80 -2.26 -1.74
C ARG A 65 10.82 -1.85 -3.21
N LEU A 66 9.65 -1.66 -3.83
CA LEU A 66 9.51 -1.22 -5.22
C LEU A 66 10.11 0.18 -5.42
N LEU A 67 9.90 1.07 -4.45
CA LEU A 67 10.43 2.43 -4.45
C LEU A 67 11.88 2.52 -3.97
N GLN A 68 12.50 1.39 -3.60
CA GLN A 68 13.85 1.33 -3.04
C GLN A 68 14.01 2.24 -1.81
N ILE A 69 12.94 2.34 -1.02
CA ILE A 69 12.96 3.05 0.25
C ILE A 69 13.61 2.12 1.28
N GLU A 70 14.80 2.50 1.71
CA GLU A 70 15.49 1.86 2.82
C GLU A 70 15.14 2.58 4.12
N ILE A 71 14.67 1.82 5.10
CA ILE A 71 14.41 2.34 6.44
C ILE A 71 15.64 2.04 7.28
N ASP A 72 16.53 3.03 7.39
CA ASP A 72 17.65 2.94 8.32
C ASP A 72 17.18 3.36 9.72
N SER A 73 16.85 2.36 10.54
CA SER A 73 16.23 2.55 11.85
C SER A 73 17.22 2.91 12.95
N ILE A 74 18.51 3.11 12.64
CA ILE A 74 19.52 3.36 13.67
C ILE A 74 19.37 4.79 14.20
N GLY A 75 18.67 4.93 15.32
CA GLY A 75 18.56 6.18 16.07
C GLY A 75 17.44 7.13 15.65
N SER A 76 16.63 6.77 14.64
CA SER A 76 15.45 7.53 14.22
C SER A 76 14.17 6.90 14.75
N THR A 77 13.21 7.72 15.20
CA THR A 77 11.87 7.27 15.57
C THR A 77 11.00 7.02 14.33
N ILE A 78 9.89 6.29 14.48
CA ILE A 78 8.95 6.03 13.37
C ILE A 78 8.43 7.34 12.78
N GLU A 79 8.18 8.34 13.62
CA GLU A 79 7.77 9.69 13.23
C GLU A 79 8.83 10.38 12.36
N GLN A 80 10.11 10.25 12.72
CA GLN A 80 11.22 10.86 11.98
C GLN A 80 11.42 10.18 10.62
N ILE A 81 11.25 8.87 10.56
CA ILE A 81 11.31 8.09 9.32
C ILE A 81 10.09 8.42 8.45
N ALA A 82 8.89 8.52 9.03
CA ALA A 82 7.67 8.93 8.33
C ALA A 82 7.85 10.32 7.70
N SER A 83 8.35 11.26 8.49
CA SER A 83 8.61 12.63 8.04
C SER A 83 9.66 12.70 6.93
N SER A 84 10.77 11.95 7.03
CA SER A 84 11.84 11.99 6.02
C SER A 84 11.43 11.36 4.68
N LEU A 85 10.52 10.38 4.74
CA LEU A 85 9.96 9.73 3.56
C LEU A 85 8.73 10.46 3.01
N TYR A 86 8.23 11.48 3.72
CA TYR A 86 6.96 12.16 3.43
C TYR A 86 5.79 11.18 3.38
N VAL A 87 5.68 10.31 4.39
CA VAL A 87 4.65 9.28 4.53
C VAL A 87 4.02 9.36 5.93
N THR A 88 2.90 8.65 6.15
CA THR A 88 2.29 8.60 7.49
C THR A 88 2.95 7.55 8.36
N GLU A 89 2.96 7.76 9.68
CA GLU A 89 3.47 6.78 10.65
C GLU A 89 2.72 5.43 10.54
N GLU A 90 1.42 5.48 10.25
CA GLU A 90 0.60 4.28 10.06
C GLU A 90 1.16 3.37 8.95
N SER A 91 1.60 3.95 7.83
CA SER A 91 2.24 3.24 6.71
C SER A 91 3.57 2.59 7.08
N LEU A 92 4.18 2.99 8.20
CA LEU A 92 5.44 2.43 8.71
C LEU A 92 5.26 1.53 9.94
N SER A 93 4.17 1.73 10.70
CA SER A 93 3.84 0.96 11.91
C SER A 93 3.55 -0.53 11.64
N SER A 94 3.40 -0.88 10.37
CA SER A 94 3.07 -2.21 9.87
C SER A 94 4.30 -3.07 9.54
N LEU A 95 5.50 -2.48 9.50
CA LEU A 95 6.81 -3.13 9.32
C LEU A 95 7.33 -3.77 10.61
#